data_AF-A0A662FT91-F1
#
_entry.id   AF-A0A662FT91-F1
#
_cell.length_a   1.000
_cell.length_b   1.000
_cell.length_c   1.000
_cell.angle_alpha   90.00
_cell.angle_beta   90.00
_cell.angle_gamma   90.00
#
_symmetry.space_group_name_H-M   'P 1'
#
loop_
_entity.id
_entity.type
_entity.pdbx_description
1 polymer ?
#
loop_
_entity_poly.entity_id
_entity_poly.type
_entity_poly.pdbx_seq_one_letter_code
_entity_poly.pdbx_strand_id
1 'polypeptide(L)'
;MSELLLPYPYSRGGLYMRLIGTICITLLSFYLLFNTSIIEFIISYLLAFPLTYLFFTLRSFTRTKRMLGSLSRNGRYILSRRKETGYYRFFLTLLIVTIAPFIMIAIHPVIALGFILGFLCGHGFSELTHYAYVKSVESELGGKLYYFISEQDAEGYFYTGVRVLKYKY
;
A
#
# COMPACT_ATOMS: atom_id res chain seq x y z
N MET A 1 19.58 -21.28 -5.41
CA MET A 1 18.27 -20.60 -5.48
C MET A 1 18.53 -19.11 -5.51
N SER A 2 18.21 -18.45 -6.62
CA SER A 2 18.28 -16.98 -6.67
C SER A 2 17.04 -16.41 -5.96
N GLU A 3 17.24 -15.40 -5.12
CA GLU A 3 16.15 -14.65 -4.49
C GLU A 3 16.24 -13.19 -4.94
N LEU A 4 15.15 -12.67 -5.51
CA LEU A 4 15.03 -11.23 -5.75
C LEU A 4 14.59 -10.56 -4.45
N LEU A 5 15.39 -9.60 -3.97
CA LEU A 5 15.12 -8.86 -2.72
C LEU A 5 14.73 -7.41 -3.01
N LEU A 6 13.56 -7.02 -2.51
CA LEU A 6 13.02 -5.67 -2.63
C LEU A 6 12.83 -5.06 -1.23
N PRO A 7 13.22 -3.80 -0.99
CA PRO A 7 13.02 -3.17 0.32
C PRO A 7 11.55 -3.13 0.73
N TYR A 8 11.25 -3.49 1.98
CA TYR A 8 9.88 -3.46 2.53
C TYR A 8 9.67 -2.24 3.45
N PRO A 9 8.53 -1.52 3.37
CA PRO A 9 7.48 -1.66 2.35
C PRO A 9 7.90 -1.08 0.99
N TYR A 10 8.89 -0.18 0.97
CA TYR A 10 9.48 0.40 -0.24
C TYR A 10 10.84 1.03 0.07
N SER A 11 11.61 1.38 -0.98
CA SER A 11 12.93 2.03 -0.85
C SER A 11 12.82 3.50 -0.44
N ARG A 12 13.96 4.15 -0.10
CA ARG A 12 13.99 5.61 0.15
C ARG A 12 13.50 6.41 -1.05
N GLY A 13 13.87 6.02 -2.27
CA GLY A 13 13.33 6.63 -3.50
C GLY A 13 11.81 6.48 -3.60
N GLY A 14 11.29 5.30 -3.27
CA GLY A 14 9.85 5.05 -3.20
C GLY A 14 9.13 5.92 -2.17
N LEU A 15 9.77 6.21 -1.03
CA LEU A 15 9.25 7.13 -0.02
C LEU A 15 9.09 8.54 -0.57
N TYR A 16 10.12 9.08 -1.22
CA TYR A 16 10.07 10.43 -1.77
C TYR A 16 8.98 10.58 -2.82
N MET A 17 8.85 9.62 -3.74
CA MET A 17 7.79 9.64 -4.76
C MET A 17 6.38 9.65 -4.13
N ARG A 18 6.16 8.83 -3.09
CA ARG A 18 4.88 8.77 -2.38
C ARG A 18 4.62 10.03 -1.58
N LEU A 19 5.64 10.61 -0.96
CA LEU A 19 5.54 11.84 -0.19
C LEU A 19 5.19 13.02 -1.10
N ILE A 20 5.89 13.17 -2.23
CA ILE A 20 5.59 14.20 -3.24
C ILE A 20 4.16 14.01 -3.77
N GLY A 21 3.79 12.80 -4.18
CA GLY A 21 2.45 12.49 -4.68
C GLY A 21 1.36 12.81 -3.64
N THR A 22 1.56 12.40 -2.39
CA THR A 22 0.61 12.67 -1.30
C THR A 22 0.48 14.17 -1.05
N ILE A 23 1.58 14.91 -1.01
CA ILE A 23 1.57 16.37 -0.83
C ILE A 23 0.83 17.06 -1.99
N CYS A 24 1.13 16.71 -3.25
CA CYS A 24 0.48 17.31 -4.40
C CYS A 24 -1.04 17.07 -4.39
N ILE A 25 -1.48 15.84 -4.11
CA ILE A 25 -2.90 15.48 -4.04
C ILE A 25 -3.58 16.17 -2.85
N THR A 26 -2.88 16.28 -1.73
CA THR A 26 -3.40 16.95 -0.52
C THR A 26 -3.56 18.45 -0.77
N LEU A 27 -2.58 19.11 -1.40
CA LEU A 27 -2.66 20.53 -1.77
C LEU A 27 -3.80 20.78 -2.76
N LEU A 28 -3.95 19.92 -3.77
CA LEU A 28 -5.08 19.99 -4.72
C LEU A 28 -6.43 19.84 -3.99
N SER A 29 -6.52 18.88 -3.07
CA SER A 29 -7.75 18.64 -2.29
C SER A 29 -8.07 19.82 -1.39
N PHE A 30 -7.08 20.39 -0.68
CA PHE A 30 -7.26 21.59 0.12
C PHE A 30 -7.68 22.79 -0.72
N TYR A 31 -7.03 23.01 -1.86
CA TYR A 31 -7.40 24.06 -2.78
C TYR A 31 -8.89 23.94 -3.18
N LEU A 32 -9.34 22.74 -3.55
CA LEU A 32 -10.73 22.51 -3.91
C LEU A 32 -11.69 22.68 -2.73
N LEU A 33 -11.34 22.21 -1.53
CA LEU A 33 -12.16 22.35 -0.33
C LEU A 33 -12.38 23.82 0.06
N PHE A 34 -11.35 24.65 -0.01
CA PHE A 34 -11.45 26.06 0.39
C PHE A 34 -12.03 26.97 -0.69
N ASN A 35 -11.96 26.58 -1.96
CA ASN A 35 -12.44 27.38 -3.09
C ASN A 35 -13.77 26.89 -3.67
N THR A 36 -14.43 25.92 -3.03
CA THR A 36 -15.75 25.43 -3.43
C THR A 36 -16.79 25.64 -2.34
N SER A 37 -18.01 26.00 -2.73
CA SER A 37 -19.19 26.00 -1.86
C SER A 37 -20.02 24.73 -2.00
N ILE A 38 -19.56 23.75 -2.78
CA ILE A 38 -20.31 22.54 -3.08
C ILE A 38 -20.22 21.56 -1.92
N ILE A 39 -21.25 21.55 -1.07
CA ILE A 39 -21.35 20.75 0.16
C ILE A 39 -21.16 19.25 -0.12
N GLU A 40 -21.71 18.74 -1.23
CA GLU A 40 -21.59 17.32 -1.63
C GLU A 40 -20.13 16.87 -1.77
N PHE A 41 -19.27 17.73 -2.33
CA PHE A 41 -17.85 17.46 -2.45
C PHE A 41 -17.17 17.41 -1.08
N ILE A 42 -17.46 18.41 -0.23
CA ILE A 42 -16.86 18.51 1.11
C ILE A 42 -17.21 17.27 1.95
N ILE A 43 -18.49 16.89 1.98
CA ILE A 43 -18.96 15.73 2.77
C ILE A 43 -18.35 14.43 2.22
N SER A 44 -18.39 14.21 0.91
CA SER A 44 -17.83 13.00 0.31
C SER A 44 -16.33 12.86 0.55
N TYR A 45 -15.58 13.96 0.46
CA TYR A 45 -14.16 14.00 0.81
C TYR A 45 -13.92 13.71 2.29
N LEU A 46 -14.61 14.41 3.20
CA LEU A 46 -14.44 14.27 4.65
C LEU A 46 -14.83 12.89 5.17
N LEU A 47 -15.71 12.17 4.47
CA LEU A 47 -16.00 10.77 4.77
C LEU A 47 -14.93 9.83 4.20
N ALA A 48 -14.61 9.98 2.91
CA ALA A 48 -13.70 9.08 2.21
C ALA A 48 -12.28 9.11 2.79
N PHE A 49 -11.76 10.30 3.11
CA PHE A 49 -10.39 10.46 3.61
C PHE A 49 -10.10 9.67 4.89
N PRO A 50 -10.78 9.93 6.03
CA PRO A 50 -10.50 9.22 7.27
C PRO A 50 -10.83 7.73 7.18
N LEU A 51 -11.92 7.35 6.51
CA LEU A 51 -12.31 5.95 6.37
C LEU A 51 -11.25 5.14 5.63
N THR A 52 -10.76 5.67 4.51
CA THR A 52 -9.72 4.99 3.71
C THR A 52 -8.40 4.97 4.44
N TYR A 53 -7.99 6.08 5.07
CA TYR A 53 -6.81 6.14 5.92
C TYR A 53 -6.83 5.09 7.03
N LEU A 54 -7.92 5.02 7.80
CA LEU A 54 -8.08 4.05 8.88
C LEU A 54 -8.06 2.62 8.35
N PHE A 55 -8.82 2.34 7.29
CA PHE A 55 -8.89 1.01 6.70
C PHE A 55 -7.52 0.51 6.25
N PHE A 56 -6.77 1.31 5.47
CA PHE A 56 -5.45 0.92 4.98
C PHE A 56 -4.41 0.83 6.10
N THR A 57 -4.48 1.71 7.10
CA THR A 57 -3.53 1.72 8.22
C THR A 57 -3.74 0.50 9.11
N LEU A 58 -4.99 0.20 9.48
CA LEU A 58 -5.32 -1.00 10.24
C LEU A 58 -4.94 -2.27 9.48
N ARG A 59 -5.24 -2.33 8.17
CA ARG A 59 -4.89 -3.49 7.34
C ARG A 59 -3.38 -3.71 7.26
N SER A 60 -2.61 -2.65 7.05
CA SER A 60 -1.14 -2.75 6.93
C SER A 60 -0.47 -3.08 8.27
N PHE A 61 -0.95 -2.48 9.37
CA PHE A 61 -0.45 -2.76 10.72
C PHE A 61 -0.77 -4.17 11.16
N THR A 62 -2.02 -4.63 10.99
CA THR A 62 -2.40 -6.00 11.34
C THR A 62 -1.61 -7.03 10.55
N ARG A 63 -1.39 -6.79 9.25
CA ARG A 63 -0.54 -7.66 8.42
C ARG A 63 0.89 -7.67 8.93
N THR A 64 1.48 -6.52 9.20
CA THR A 64 2.86 -6.41 9.71
C THR A 64 3.02 -7.08 11.07
N LYS A 65 2.07 -6.87 11.99
CA LYS A 65 2.05 -7.50 13.30
C LYS A 65 1.96 -9.03 13.23
N ARG A 66 1.17 -9.57 12.30
CA ARG A 66 1.12 -11.03 12.07
C ARG A 66 2.45 -11.61 11.60
N MET A 67 3.21 -10.86 10.80
CA MET A 67 4.51 -11.30 10.27
C MET A 67 5.61 -11.28 11.34
N LEU A 68 5.53 -10.34 12.30
CA LEU A 68 6.56 -10.15 13.34
C LEU A 68 6.91 -11.43 14.10
N GLY A 69 5.91 -12.22 14.49
CA GLY A 69 6.14 -13.44 15.29
C GLY A 69 6.98 -14.50 14.55
N SER A 70 6.82 -14.63 13.23
CA SER A 70 7.64 -15.52 12.42
C SER A 70 9.00 -14.90 12.06
N LEU A 71 9.03 -13.58 11.83
CA LEU A 71 10.27 -12.87 11.51
C LEU A 71 11.25 -12.87 12.68
N SER A 72 10.76 -12.77 13.93
CA SER A 72 11.61 -12.82 15.11
C SER A 72 12.19 -14.22 15.37
N ARG A 73 11.39 -15.28 15.15
CA ARG A 73 11.81 -16.68 15.39
C ARG A 73 12.68 -17.26 14.28
N ASN A 74 12.27 -17.07 13.03
CA ASN A 74 12.84 -17.77 11.87
C ASN A 74 13.56 -16.84 10.89
N GLY A 75 13.52 -15.51 11.11
CA GLY A 75 14.07 -14.52 10.17
C GLY A 75 13.30 -14.41 8.84
N ARG A 76 12.26 -15.22 8.62
CA ARG A 76 11.52 -15.34 7.36
C ARG A 76 10.03 -15.60 7.63
N TYR A 77 9.18 -14.97 6.82
CA TYR A 77 7.74 -15.19 6.78
C TYR A 77 7.30 -15.45 5.34
N ILE A 78 6.71 -16.61 5.08
CA ILE A 78 6.17 -16.97 3.77
C ILE A 78 4.74 -16.44 3.69
N LEU A 79 4.49 -15.59 2.69
CA LEU A 79 3.23 -14.87 2.54
C LEU A 79 2.31 -15.55 1.54
N SER A 80 2.87 -16.14 0.49
CA SER A 80 2.09 -16.88 -0.50
C SER A 80 2.97 -17.87 -1.26
N ARG A 81 2.46 -19.09 -1.45
CA ARG A 81 2.92 -20.06 -2.44
C ARG A 81 1.96 -19.94 -3.62
N ARG A 82 2.43 -19.48 -4.78
CA ARG A 82 1.60 -19.35 -5.97
C ARG A 82 2.17 -20.20 -7.09
N LYS A 83 1.30 -21.02 -7.66
CA LYS A 83 1.45 -21.41 -9.06
C LYS A 83 1.08 -20.20 -9.89
N GLU A 84 1.76 -20.00 -11.01
CA GLU A 84 1.55 -18.87 -11.92
C GLU A 84 0.04 -18.57 -12.06
N THR A 85 -0.41 -17.47 -11.47
CA THR A 85 -1.83 -17.13 -11.47
C THR A 85 -2.21 -16.64 -12.85
N GLY A 86 -3.27 -17.21 -13.43
CA GLY A 86 -3.73 -16.91 -14.79
C GLY A 86 -3.86 -15.41 -15.03
N TYR A 87 -3.10 -14.94 -16.02
CA TYR A 87 -3.05 -13.58 -16.57
C TYR A 87 -4.40 -12.86 -16.58
N TYR A 88 -5.48 -13.60 -16.84
CA TYR A 88 -6.86 -13.11 -16.87
C TYR A 88 -7.33 -12.44 -15.58
N ARG A 89 -7.04 -13.00 -14.39
CA ARG A 89 -7.48 -12.39 -13.12
C ARG A 89 -6.75 -11.07 -12.84
N PHE A 90 -5.46 -11.03 -13.15
CA PHE A 90 -4.66 -9.81 -13.05
C PHE A 90 -5.18 -8.73 -14.00
N PHE A 91 -5.41 -9.11 -15.27
CA PHE A 91 -5.96 -8.22 -16.28
C PHE A 91 -7.33 -7.67 -15.89
N LEU A 92 -8.25 -8.53 -15.41
CA LEU A 92 -9.57 -8.11 -14.97
C LEU A 92 -9.52 -7.15 -13.79
N THR A 93 -8.60 -7.36 -12.85
CA THR A 93 -8.38 -6.44 -11.73
C THR A 93 -7.90 -5.07 -12.23
N LEU A 94 -6.94 -5.05 -13.15
CA LEU A 94 -6.41 -3.81 -13.74
C LEU A 94 -7.50 -3.05 -14.50
N LEU A 95 -8.33 -3.76 -15.25
CA LEU A 95 -9.46 -3.20 -15.99
C LEU A 95 -10.48 -2.55 -15.04
N ILE A 96 -10.87 -3.24 -13.96
CA ILE A 96 -11.80 -2.68 -12.96
C ILE A 96 -11.22 -1.42 -12.32
N VAL A 97 -9.96 -1.46 -11.86
CA VAL A 97 -9.31 -0.31 -11.20
C VAL A 97 -9.22 0.89 -12.14
N THR A 98 -9.03 0.66 -13.43
CA THR A 98 -8.92 1.73 -14.43
C THR A 98 -10.29 2.33 -14.76
N ILE A 99 -11.33 1.51 -14.91
CA ILE A 99 -12.65 1.95 -15.39
C ILE A 99 -13.52 2.50 -14.25
N ALA A 100 -13.40 1.96 -13.03
CA ALA A 100 -14.25 2.32 -11.90
C ALA A 100 -14.33 3.83 -11.61
N PRO A 101 -13.23 4.61 -11.62
CA PRO A 101 -13.28 6.06 -11.42
C PRO A 101 -14.15 6.76 -12.47
N PHE A 102 -14.07 6.36 -13.74
CA PHE A 102 -14.85 6.95 -14.83
C PHE A 102 -16.34 6.65 -14.68
N ILE A 103 -16.70 5.42 -14.28
CA ILE A 103 -18.09 5.06 -14.00
C ILE A 103 -18.64 5.91 -12.85
N MET A 104 -17.88 6.06 -11.76
CA MET A 104 -18.30 6.89 -10.63
C MET A 104 -18.54 8.34 -11.05
N ILE A 105 -17.62 8.91 -11.84
CA ILE A 105 -17.72 10.28 -12.34
C ILE A 105 -18.93 10.45 -13.25
N ALA A 106 -19.26 9.45 -14.08
CA ALA A 106 -20.42 9.51 -14.98
C ALA A 106 -21.76 9.57 -14.25
N ILE A 107 -21.84 9.03 -13.02
CA ILE A 107 -23.09 9.00 -12.23
C ILE A 107 -23.24 10.29 -11.42
N HIS A 108 -22.25 10.61 -10.57
CA HIS A 108 -22.25 11.81 -9.73
C HIS A 108 -20.85 12.43 -9.69
N PRO A 109 -20.52 13.37 -10.61
CA PRO A 109 -19.15 13.83 -10.81
C PRO A 109 -18.56 14.51 -9.57
N VAL A 110 -19.37 15.30 -8.86
CA VAL A 110 -18.96 16.03 -7.66
C VAL A 110 -18.64 15.09 -6.51
N ILE A 111 -19.56 14.17 -6.19
CA ILE A 111 -19.40 13.18 -5.13
C ILE A 111 -18.24 12.23 -5.46
N ALA A 112 -18.15 11.77 -6.71
CA ALA A 112 -17.08 10.90 -7.18
C ALA A 112 -15.71 11.56 -7.02
N LEU A 113 -15.59 12.84 -7.39
CA LEU A 113 -14.33 13.57 -7.23
C LEU A 113 -13.92 13.69 -5.75
N GLY A 114 -14.87 14.01 -4.87
CA GLY A 114 -14.62 14.05 -3.41
C GLY A 114 -14.16 12.70 -2.86
N PHE A 115 -14.83 11.62 -3.26
CA PHE A 115 -14.44 10.25 -2.89
C PHE A 115 -13.06 9.85 -3.42
N ILE A 116 -12.77 10.12 -4.70
CA ILE A 116 -11.49 9.77 -5.32
C ILE A 116 -10.34 10.51 -4.64
N LEU A 117 -10.47 11.83 -4.44
CA LEU A 117 -9.44 12.63 -3.78
C LEU A 117 -9.28 12.22 -2.32
N GLY A 118 -10.38 12.01 -1.59
CA GLY A 118 -10.33 11.51 -0.22
C GLY A 118 -9.65 10.15 -0.12
N PHE A 119 -9.98 9.23 -1.02
CA PHE A 119 -9.34 7.90 -1.11
C PHE A 119 -7.84 8.00 -1.38
N LEU A 120 -7.42 8.83 -2.34
CA LEU A 120 -6.01 8.99 -2.69
C LEU A 120 -5.20 9.62 -1.55
N CYS A 121 -5.74 10.65 -0.90
CA CYS A 121 -5.15 11.23 0.30
C CYS A 121 -5.02 10.16 1.40
N GLY A 122 -6.11 9.46 1.72
CA GLY A 122 -6.13 8.49 2.82
C GLY A 122 -5.17 7.33 2.59
N HIS A 123 -5.11 6.83 1.36
CA HIS A 123 -4.13 5.84 0.93
C HIS A 123 -2.70 6.37 1.06
N GLY A 124 -2.40 7.55 0.53
CA GLY A 124 -1.05 8.15 0.59
C GLY A 124 -0.55 8.33 2.02
N PHE A 125 -1.37 8.92 2.89
CA PHE A 125 -1.03 9.06 4.32
C PHE A 125 -0.85 7.70 5.00
N SER A 126 -1.69 6.72 4.69
CA SER A 126 -1.57 5.38 5.26
C SER A 126 -0.26 4.70 4.88
N GLU A 127 0.20 4.87 3.63
CA GLU A 127 1.48 4.32 3.17
C GLU A 127 2.68 4.95 3.87
N LEU A 128 2.62 6.25 4.16
CA LEU A 128 3.66 6.97 4.91
C LEU A 128 3.70 6.50 6.38
N THR A 129 2.53 6.39 7.01
CA THR A 129 2.38 5.86 8.39
C THR A 129 2.89 4.41 8.47
N HIS A 130 2.56 3.58 7.47
CA HIS A 130 3.04 2.20 7.42
C HIS A 130 4.55 2.12 7.29
N TYR A 131 5.17 2.99 6.48
CA TYR A 131 6.63 3.04 6.39
C TYR A 131 7.29 3.40 7.72
N ALA A 132 6.78 4.43 8.40
CA ALA A 132 7.29 4.81 9.72
C ALA A 132 7.19 3.65 10.72
N TYR A 133 6.05 2.95 10.73
CA TYR A 133 5.85 1.76 11.57
C TYR A 133 6.80 0.61 11.22
N VAL A 134 7.05 0.35 9.93
CA VAL A 134 8.01 -0.69 9.53
C VAL A 134 9.43 -0.33 9.97
N LYS A 135 9.81 0.95 9.93
CA LYS A 135 11.14 1.40 10.37
C LYS A 135 11.34 1.23 11.88
N SER A 136 10.32 1.46 12.70
CA SER A 136 10.41 1.16 14.14
C SER A 136 10.57 -0.34 14.38
N VAL A 137 9.81 -1.16 13.66
CA VAL A 137 9.92 -2.63 13.69
C VAL A 137 11.30 -3.13 13.26
N GLU A 138 11.90 -2.57 12.21
CA GLU A 138 13.26 -2.91 11.78
C GLU A 138 14.30 -2.63 12.86
N SER A 139 14.12 -1.54 13.61
CA SER A 139 14.98 -1.19 14.76
C SER A 139 14.85 -2.24 15.86
N GLU A 140 13.64 -2.67 16.20
CA GLU A 140 13.39 -3.72 17.20
C GLU A 140 13.97 -5.08 16.77
N LEU A 141 13.86 -5.40 15.48
CA LEU A 141 14.39 -6.64 14.92
C LEU A 141 15.91 -6.60 14.70
N GLY A 142 16.58 -5.46 14.85
CA GLY A 142 18.01 -5.33 14.62
C GLY A 142 18.43 -5.64 13.16
N GLY A 143 17.58 -5.31 12.19
CA GLY A 143 17.82 -5.60 10.78
C GLY A 143 16.80 -4.96 9.85
N LYS A 144 17.06 -5.03 8.55
CA LYS A 144 16.17 -4.49 7.51
C LYS A 144 15.22 -5.55 6.98
N LEU A 145 14.00 -5.14 6.66
CA LEU A 145 12.99 -6.01 6.08
C LEU A 145 13.02 -5.94 4.55
N TYR A 146 13.01 -7.11 3.92
CA TYR A 146 12.98 -7.25 2.48
C TYR A 146 11.84 -8.17 2.08
N TYR A 147 11.08 -7.77 1.07
CA TYR A 147 10.22 -8.67 0.32
C TYR A 147 11.10 -9.55 -0.57
N PHE A 148 10.93 -10.85 -0.49
CA PHE A 148 11.66 -11.80 -1.33
C PHE A 148 10.70 -12.50 -2.29
N ILE A 149 11.20 -12.75 -3.49
CA ILE A 149 10.61 -13.66 -4.47
C ILE A 149 11.66 -14.74 -4.72
N SER A 150 11.33 -15.97 -4.35
CA SER A 150 12.18 -17.14 -4.58
C SER A 150 11.75 -17.83 -5.87
N GLU A 151 12.75 -18.26 -6.65
CA GLU A 151 12.57 -19.03 -7.87
C GLU A 151 11.77 -20.32 -7.67
N GLN A 152 11.31 -20.81 -8.82
CA GLN A 152 10.40 -21.90 -8.99
C GLN A 152 10.93 -23.19 -8.34
N ASP A 153 10.15 -23.79 -7.43
CA ASP A 153 10.41 -25.16 -6.97
C ASP A 153 10.37 -26.12 -8.18
N ALA A 154 10.94 -27.33 -8.05
CA ALA A 154 10.92 -28.34 -9.13
C ALA A 154 9.50 -28.65 -9.66
N GLU A 155 8.48 -28.31 -8.86
CA GLU A 155 7.05 -28.46 -9.13
C GLU A 155 6.37 -27.23 -9.79
N GLY A 156 7.09 -26.15 -10.11
CA GLY A 156 6.52 -24.99 -10.80
C GLY A 156 6.02 -23.84 -9.90
N TYR A 157 6.36 -23.83 -8.60
CA TYR A 157 5.81 -22.87 -7.63
C TYR A 157 6.75 -21.71 -7.27
N PHE A 158 6.22 -20.49 -7.22
CA PHE A 158 6.91 -19.32 -6.70
C PHE A 158 6.55 -19.07 -5.23
N TYR A 159 7.56 -18.77 -4.42
CA TYR A 159 7.37 -18.37 -3.03
C TYR A 159 7.63 -16.89 -2.87
N THR A 160 6.69 -16.20 -2.24
CA THR A 160 6.86 -14.79 -1.88
C THR A 160 6.68 -14.59 -0.41
N GLY A 161 7.45 -13.67 0.16
CA GLY A 161 7.44 -13.44 1.60
C GLY A 161 8.23 -12.23 2.03
N VAL A 162 8.40 -12.10 3.34
CA VAL A 162 9.24 -11.07 3.95
C VAL A 162 10.36 -11.76 4.73
N ARG A 163 11.57 -11.23 4.65
CA ARG A 163 12.72 -11.70 5.44
C ARG A 163 13.43 -10.54 6.11
N VAL A 164 14.06 -10.81 7.25
CA VAL A 164 14.96 -9.88 7.94
C VAL A 164 16.38 -10.13 7.47
N LEU A 165 17.10 -9.08 7.10
CA LEU A 165 18.55 -9.09 6.98
C LEU A 165 19.13 -8.35 8.19
N LYS A 166 19.69 -9.10 9.14
CA LYS A 166 20.33 -8.55 10.34
C LYS A 166 21.51 -7.66 9.95
N TYR A 167 21.73 -6.59 10.69
CA TYR A 167 22.98 -5.84 10.59
C TYR A 167 24.12 -6.78 10.99
N LYS A 168 25.15 -6.91 10.14
CA LYS A 168 26.39 -7.56 10.55
C LYS A 168 27.02 -6.65 11.61
N TYR A 169 27.07 -7.13 12.85
CA TYR A 169 27.94 -6.58 13.89
C TYR A 169 29.31 -7.27 13.75
#